data_AF-A0A814Z886-F1
#
_entry.id   AF-A0A814Z886-F1
#
_cell.length_a   1.000
_cell.length_b   1.000
_cell.length_c   1.000
_cell.angle_alpha   90.00
_cell.angle_beta   90.00
_cell.angle_gamma   90.00
#
_symmetry.space_group_name_H-M   'P 1'
#
loop_
_entity.id
_entity.type
_entity.pdbx_description
1 polymer ?
#
loop_
_entity_poly.entity_id
_entity_poly.type
_entity_poly.pdbx_seq_one_letter_code
_entity_poly.pdbx_strand_id
1 'polypeptide(L)'
;MYQYGLIRYTYTHLRYEILIMFHYVVYITISLLVSNGYGRSIRAAVKEPERCCWMRQYNADAVTRIYIRSTDGSVEETIGSNTLSYDADRGLIGIKGEVLTMSSGASYSMWSIQSFNDNQTYIIDEASKSCSAVPFSEQTMRCIPSWASYVNESTTEFNGKTIVSDTWLIEKDGVSAYTTVSRDGQCIPLRAQLRVPAARMISIQELTRFEPNIKDPSIMDIPIQCLV
;
A
#
# COMPACT_ATOMS: atom_id res chain seq x y z
N MET A 1 -20.02 -21.70 -31.63
CA MET A 1 -20.52 -21.17 -30.34
C MET A 1 -19.52 -21.41 -29.19
N TYR A 2 -18.21 -21.21 -29.41
CA TYR A 2 -17.13 -21.50 -28.43
C TYR A 2 -16.16 -20.34 -28.18
N GLN A 3 -16.44 -19.13 -28.71
CA GLN A 3 -15.56 -17.96 -28.54
C GLN A 3 -15.88 -17.07 -27.34
N TYR A 4 -17.04 -17.24 -26.67
CA TYR A 4 -17.40 -16.41 -25.50
C TYR A 4 -16.85 -16.94 -24.16
N GLY A 5 -16.34 -18.19 -24.11
CA GLY A 5 -15.80 -18.80 -22.89
C GLY A 5 -14.35 -18.42 -22.59
N LEU A 6 -13.52 -18.23 -23.62
CA LEU A 6 -12.10 -17.88 -23.47
C LEU A 6 -11.88 -16.42 -23.05
N ILE A 7 -12.77 -15.50 -23.46
CA ILE A 7 -12.67 -14.07 -23.11
C ILE A 7 -13.00 -13.84 -21.63
N ARG A 8 -13.92 -14.59 -21.03
CA ARG A 8 -14.20 -14.52 -19.58
C ARG A 8 -13.06 -15.07 -18.74
N TYR A 9 -12.34 -16.09 -19.23
CA TYR A 9 -11.28 -16.73 -18.44
C TYR A 9 -10.04 -15.83 -18.31
N THR A 10 -9.63 -15.18 -19.41
CA THR A 10 -8.52 -14.21 -19.39
C THR A 10 -8.86 -12.94 -18.62
N TYR A 11 -10.09 -12.42 -18.72
CA TYR A 11 -10.49 -11.21 -18.00
C TYR A 11 -10.58 -11.42 -16.48
N THR A 12 -11.01 -12.61 -16.04
CA THR A 12 -11.11 -12.93 -14.60
C THR A 12 -9.72 -13.12 -14.01
N HIS A 13 -8.80 -13.82 -14.71
CA HIS A 13 -7.41 -13.96 -14.27
C HIS A 13 -6.67 -12.61 -14.22
N LEU A 14 -6.85 -11.74 -15.22
CA LEU A 14 -6.24 -10.41 -15.24
C LEU A 14 -6.76 -9.54 -14.06
N ARG A 15 -8.05 -9.64 -13.72
CA ARG A 15 -8.61 -8.98 -12.53
C ARG A 15 -7.93 -9.46 -11.26
N TYR A 16 -7.79 -10.78 -11.07
CA TYR A 16 -7.11 -11.33 -9.89
C TYR A 16 -5.64 -10.92 -9.82
N GLU A 17 -4.91 -10.90 -10.94
CA GLU A 17 -3.50 -10.50 -10.96
C GLU A 17 -3.32 -9.00 -10.69
N ILE A 18 -4.18 -8.13 -11.22
CA ILE A 18 -4.14 -6.69 -10.95
C ILE A 18 -4.58 -6.41 -9.50
N LEU A 19 -5.60 -7.09 -8.98
CA LEU A 19 -5.97 -7.03 -7.56
C LEU A 19 -4.77 -7.48 -6.72
N ILE A 20 -4.22 -8.68 -6.93
CA ILE A 20 -3.06 -9.18 -6.17
C ILE A 20 -1.87 -8.22 -6.26
N MET A 21 -1.58 -7.64 -7.43
CA MET A 21 -0.53 -6.63 -7.55
C MET A 21 -0.85 -5.36 -6.78
N PHE A 22 -2.07 -4.83 -6.86
CA PHE A 22 -2.51 -3.69 -6.05
C PHE A 22 -2.37 -3.99 -4.54
N HIS A 23 -2.68 -5.23 -4.14
CA HIS A 23 -2.52 -5.74 -2.78
C HIS A 23 -1.10 -6.13 -2.40
N TYR A 24 -0.21 -6.27 -3.35
CA TYR A 24 1.20 -6.44 -3.03
C TYR A 24 1.82 -5.07 -2.82
N VAL A 25 1.30 -4.07 -3.52
CA VAL A 25 1.92 -2.77 -3.70
C VAL A 25 1.55 -1.76 -2.63
N VAL A 26 0.26 -1.60 -2.33
CA VAL A 26 -0.17 -0.80 -1.16
C VAL A 26 0.50 -1.32 0.12
N TYR A 27 0.84 -2.60 0.11
CA TYR A 27 1.31 -3.34 1.27
C TYR A 27 2.82 -3.39 1.40
N ILE A 28 3.59 -3.59 0.32
CA ILE A 28 5.06 -3.40 0.34
C ILE A 28 5.38 -1.97 0.78
N THR A 29 4.56 -1.01 0.37
CA THR A 29 4.66 0.38 0.82
C THR A 29 4.56 0.52 2.35
N ILE A 30 3.85 -0.40 3.02
CA ILE A 30 3.67 -0.47 4.48
C ILE A 30 4.61 -1.50 5.16
N SER A 31 5.14 -2.49 4.42
CA SER A 31 5.71 -3.74 4.98
C SER A 31 7.16 -4.08 4.57
N LEU A 32 7.92 -3.18 3.92
CA LEU A 32 9.33 -3.47 3.59
C LEU A 32 10.26 -3.56 4.82
N LEU A 33 10.35 -4.69 5.55
CA LEU A 33 11.45 -4.99 6.50
C LEU A 33 11.55 -6.47 6.89
N VAL A 34 12.68 -7.12 6.54
CA VAL A 34 13.62 -7.81 7.47
C VAL A 34 14.98 -8.02 6.75
N SER A 35 16.06 -7.46 7.31
CA SER A 35 17.46 -7.97 7.39
C SER A 35 18.48 -6.82 7.38
N ASN A 36 19.56 -7.01 8.13
CA ASN A 36 20.60 -6.02 8.43
C ASN A 36 21.44 -5.67 7.20
N GLY A 37 21.36 -4.43 6.73
CA GLY A 37 22.26 -3.88 5.72
C GLY A 37 22.84 -2.54 6.19
N TYR A 38 24.10 -2.53 6.61
CA TYR A 38 24.86 -1.31 6.90
C TYR A 38 25.26 -0.63 5.57
N GLY A 39 24.55 0.42 5.17
CA GLY A 39 24.98 1.34 4.12
C GLY A 39 25.29 2.71 4.71
N ARG A 40 26.57 3.12 4.77
CA ARG A 40 26.96 4.50 5.11
C ARG A 40 27.03 5.34 3.84
N SER A 41 26.09 6.28 3.69
CA SER A 41 26.21 7.40 2.75
C SER A 41 26.74 8.62 3.49
N ILE A 42 27.84 9.21 3.00
CA ILE A 42 28.40 10.46 3.53
C ILE A 42 27.93 11.59 2.63
N ARG A 43 26.90 12.35 3.06
CA ARG A 43 26.57 13.67 2.52
C ARG A 43 26.66 14.72 3.63
N ALA A 44 27.04 15.93 3.25
CA ALA A 44 27.25 17.06 4.16
C ALA A 44 26.04 17.28 5.09
N ALA A 45 26.34 17.62 6.35
CA ALA A 45 25.42 17.56 7.50
C ALA A 45 24.29 18.60 7.44
N VAL A 46 23.32 18.40 6.56
CA VAL A 46 21.93 18.74 6.91
C VAL A 46 21.60 17.82 8.08
N LYS A 47 21.29 18.41 9.25
CA LYS A 47 20.89 17.62 10.42
C LYS A 47 19.66 16.81 10.02
N GLU A 48 19.84 15.50 9.87
CA GLU A 48 18.74 14.60 9.55
C GLU A 48 17.65 14.75 10.62
N PRO A 49 16.36 14.84 10.22
CA PRO A 49 15.27 14.88 11.17
C PRO A 49 15.21 13.57 11.95
N GLU A 50 14.62 13.61 13.15
CA GLU A 50 14.44 12.42 13.96
C GLU A 50 13.44 11.48 13.28
N ARG A 51 13.78 10.19 13.21
CA ARG A 51 12.87 9.15 12.72
C ARG A 51 11.68 9.03 13.67
N CYS A 52 10.48 8.87 13.12
CA CYS A 52 9.25 8.79 13.91
C CYS A 52 8.51 7.47 13.65
N CYS A 53 7.49 7.22 14.48
CA CYS A 53 6.58 6.09 14.34
C CYS A 53 5.15 6.59 14.14
N TRP A 54 4.43 6.02 13.16
CA TRP A 54 3.02 6.30 12.98
C TRP A 54 2.18 5.74 14.13
N MET A 55 0.94 6.21 14.22
CA MET A 55 0.00 5.80 15.26
C MET A 55 -0.29 4.30 15.21
N ARG A 56 -0.56 3.70 16.37
CA ARG A 56 -0.88 2.27 16.49
C ARG A 56 -2.23 1.92 15.84
N GLN A 57 -3.15 2.87 15.82
CA GLN A 57 -4.48 2.70 15.25
C GLN A 57 -4.89 3.95 14.49
N TYR A 58 -5.38 3.78 13.27
CA TYR A 58 -5.93 4.89 12.48
C TYR A 58 -6.82 4.39 11.35
N ASN A 59 -7.69 5.28 10.88
CA ASN A 59 -8.40 5.17 9.63
C ASN A 59 -7.89 6.25 8.67
N ALA A 60 -7.82 5.94 7.38
CA ALA A 60 -7.40 6.89 6.36
C ALA A 60 -8.15 6.65 5.05
N ASP A 61 -8.39 7.72 4.30
CA ASP A 61 -8.78 7.61 2.90
C ASP A 61 -7.55 7.92 2.05
N ALA A 62 -7.37 7.19 0.97
CA ALA A 62 -6.23 7.31 0.09
C ALA A 62 -6.62 7.20 -1.38
N VAL A 63 -5.80 7.82 -2.22
CA VAL A 63 -5.77 7.56 -3.65
C VAL A 63 -4.51 6.76 -3.95
N THR A 64 -4.66 5.63 -4.62
CA THR A 64 -3.55 4.80 -5.07
C THR A 64 -3.49 4.85 -6.58
N ARG A 65 -2.30 5.11 -7.13
CA ARG A 65 -2.00 5.00 -8.56
C ARG A 65 -0.98 3.89 -8.75
N ILE A 66 -1.16 3.07 -9.77
CA ILE A 66 -0.24 2.01 -10.15
C ILE A 66 0.07 2.17 -11.64
N TYR A 67 1.35 2.19 -11.95
CA TYR A 67 1.89 2.22 -13.30
C TYR A 67 2.63 0.92 -13.55
N ILE A 68 2.20 0.17 -14.55
CA ILE A 68 2.89 -1.06 -15.00
C ILE A 68 3.40 -0.82 -16.41
N ARG A 69 4.70 -1.02 -16.62
CA ARG A 69 5.32 -0.88 -17.95
C ARG A 69 5.48 -2.25 -18.61
N SER A 70 4.80 -2.44 -19.72
CA SER A 70 4.86 -3.64 -20.56
C SER A 70 6.20 -3.82 -21.27
N THR A 71 6.40 -4.96 -21.92
CA THR A 71 7.60 -5.28 -22.70
C THR A 71 7.79 -4.43 -23.94
N ASP A 72 6.69 -4.00 -24.55
CA ASP A 72 6.66 -3.08 -25.69
C ASP A 72 6.87 -1.61 -25.29
N GLY A 73 7.05 -1.33 -24.00
CA GLY A 73 7.23 0.01 -23.47
C GLY A 73 5.94 0.77 -23.18
N SER A 74 4.77 0.21 -23.50
CA SER A 74 3.47 0.78 -23.10
C SER A 74 3.33 0.82 -21.58
N VAL A 75 2.55 1.78 -21.09
CA VAL A 75 2.29 1.96 -19.66
C VAL A 75 0.79 1.82 -19.43
N GLU A 76 0.41 0.89 -18.55
CA GLU A 76 -0.93 0.79 -18.02
C GLU A 76 -1.01 1.53 -16.69
N GLU A 77 -2.01 2.41 -16.58
CA GLU A 77 -2.32 3.13 -15.34
C GLU A 77 -3.61 2.60 -14.74
N THR A 78 -3.54 2.33 -13.44
CA THR A 78 -4.69 1.97 -12.60
C THR A 78 -4.78 2.98 -11.47
N ILE A 79 -5.97 3.50 -11.22
CA ILE A 79 -6.24 4.49 -10.17
C ILE A 79 -7.32 3.91 -9.24
N GLY A 80 -7.07 3.90 -7.94
CA GLY A 80 -8.04 3.49 -6.95
C GLY A 80 -8.25 4.54 -5.88
N SER A 81 -9.47 4.61 -5.36
CA SER A 81 -9.81 5.29 -4.11
C SER A 81 -10.10 4.23 -3.06
N ASN A 82 -9.47 4.32 -1.91
CA ASN A 82 -9.59 3.31 -0.87
C ASN A 82 -9.64 3.93 0.52
N THR A 83 -10.48 3.36 1.38
CA THR A 83 -10.40 3.51 2.82
C THR A 83 -9.48 2.42 3.36
N LEU A 84 -8.61 2.81 4.29
CA LEU A 84 -7.66 1.97 4.97
C LEU A 84 -7.88 2.08 6.48
N SER A 85 -7.85 0.94 7.17
CA SER A 85 -7.78 0.86 8.62
C SER A 85 -6.55 0.07 9.02
N TYR A 86 -5.79 0.62 9.96
CA TYR A 86 -4.60 0.00 10.50
C TYR A 86 -4.78 -0.23 12.00
N ASP A 87 -4.62 -1.48 12.44
CA ASP A 87 -4.68 -1.88 13.84
C ASP A 87 -3.43 -2.67 14.24
N ALA A 88 -2.42 -1.99 14.77
CA ALA A 88 -1.20 -2.63 15.27
C ALA A 88 -1.46 -3.53 16.49
N ASP A 89 -2.52 -3.29 17.26
CA ASP A 89 -2.82 -4.05 18.48
C ASP A 89 -3.43 -5.41 18.11
N ARG A 90 -4.29 -5.43 17.09
CA ARG A 90 -4.84 -6.67 16.51
C ARG A 90 -3.92 -7.30 15.47
N GLY A 91 -2.90 -6.59 14.98
CA GLY A 91 -2.06 -7.04 13.88
C GLY A 91 -2.84 -7.14 12.57
N LEU A 92 -3.70 -6.16 12.28
CA LEU A 92 -4.58 -6.15 11.11
C LEU A 92 -4.44 -4.88 10.27
N ILE A 93 -4.59 -5.04 8.96
CA ILE A 93 -4.82 -3.93 8.02
C ILE A 93 -6.02 -4.28 7.16
N GLY A 94 -7.02 -3.40 7.13
CA GLY A 94 -8.17 -3.50 6.24
C GLY A 94 -8.08 -2.45 5.15
N ILE A 95 -8.31 -2.85 3.89
CA ILE A 95 -8.36 -1.93 2.76
C ILE A 95 -9.61 -2.23 1.96
N LYS A 96 -10.40 -1.19 1.68
CA LYS A 96 -11.63 -1.32 0.91
C LYS A 96 -11.77 -0.13 -0.01
N GLY A 97 -12.13 -0.36 -1.27
CA GLY A 97 -12.15 0.71 -2.24
C GLY A 97 -12.65 0.30 -3.61
N GLU A 98 -12.51 1.21 -4.55
CA GLU A 98 -12.79 1.00 -5.96
C GLU A 98 -11.54 1.30 -6.75
N VAL A 99 -11.36 0.55 -7.84
CA VAL A 99 -10.20 0.67 -8.71
C VAL A 99 -10.67 0.76 -10.15
N LEU A 100 -10.11 1.70 -10.89
CA LEU A 100 -10.37 2.00 -12.29
C LEU A 100 -9.11 1.76 -13.11
N THR A 101 -9.21 0.96 -14.16
CA THR A 101 -8.15 0.74 -15.14
C THR A 101 -8.31 1.74 -16.28
N MET A 102 -7.36 2.64 -16.49
CA MET A 102 -7.50 3.77 -17.43
C MET A 102 -7.56 3.33 -18.90
N SER A 103 -6.84 2.27 -19.25
CA SER A 103 -6.75 1.74 -20.62
C SER A 103 -8.09 1.16 -21.11
N SER A 104 -8.81 0.46 -20.23
CA SER A 104 -10.03 -0.27 -20.54
C SER A 104 -11.31 0.42 -20.04
N GLY A 105 -11.18 1.39 -19.13
CA GLY A 105 -12.30 1.97 -18.39
C GLY A 105 -12.97 1.00 -17.42
N ALA A 106 -12.40 -0.20 -17.20
CA ALA A 106 -12.98 -1.19 -16.32
C ALA A 106 -12.81 -0.78 -14.86
N SER A 107 -13.89 -0.85 -14.09
CA SER A 107 -13.88 -0.67 -12.64
C SER A 107 -14.14 -1.98 -11.90
N TYR A 108 -13.58 -2.08 -10.69
CA TYR A 108 -13.85 -3.18 -9.76
C TYR A 108 -13.74 -2.70 -8.31
N SER A 109 -14.57 -3.29 -7.45
CA SER A 109 -14.44 -3.12 -6.01
C SER A 109 -13.31 -4.00 -5.50
N MET A 110 -12.61 -3.51 -4.49
CA MET A 110 -11.53 -4.19 -3.81
C MET A 110 -11.84 -4.20 -2.33
N TRP A 111 -11.72 -5.37 -1.70
CA TRP A 111 -11.69 -5.48 -0.26
C TRP A 111 -10.66 -6.52 0.15
N SER A 112 -9.82 -6.15 1.10
CA SER A 112 -8.81 -7.03 1.64
C SER A 112 -8.48 -6.75 3.08
N ILE A 113 -8.04 -7.82 3.74
CA ILE A 113 -7.64 -7.82 5.13
C ILE A 113 -6.31 -8.54 5.21
N GLN A 114 -5.31 -7.91 5.79
CA GLN A 114 -4.02 -8.52 6.07
C GLN A 114 -3.93 -8.82 7.57
N SER A 115 -3.59 -10.07 7.91
CA SER A 115 -3.37 -10.52 9.29
C SER A 115 -1.92 -10.91 9.52
N PHE A 116 -1.20 -10.07 10.28
CA PHE A 116 0.20 -10.34 10.66
C PHE A 116 0.33 -11.51 11.63
N ASN A 117 -0.73 -11.80 12.37
CA ASN A 117 -0.74 -12.95 13.28
C ASN A 117 -0.87 -14.27 12.49
N ASP A 118 -1.63 -14.27 11.40
CA ASP A 118 -1.86 -15.46 10.58
C ASP A 118 -0.88 -15.58 9.40
N ASN A 119 -0.13 -14.51 9.09
CA ASN A 119 0.68 -14.39 7.89
C ASN A 119 -0.15 -14.60 6.59
N GLN A 120 -1.40 -14.15 6.60
CA GLN A 120 -2.36 -14.26 5.48
C GLN A 120 -2.92 -12.91 5.05
N THR A 121 -2.99 -12.69 3.74
CA THR A 121 -3.78 -11.63 3.13
C THR A 121 -5.05 -12.27 2.56
N TYR A 122 -6.19 -11.85 3.07
CA TYR A 122 -7.52 -12.23 2.58
C TYR A 122 -7.95 -11.22 1.52
N ILE A 123 -8.22 -11.70 0.30
CA ILE A 123 -8.78 -10.94 -0.81
C ILE A 123 -10.25 -11.35 -0.94
N ILE A 124 -11.15 -10.38 -0.79
CA ILE A 124 -12.58 -10.61 -0.65
C ILE A 124 -13.31 -9.97 -1.83
N ASP A 125 -14.05 -10.78 -2.58
CA ASP A 125 -14.97 -10.30 -3.60
C ASP A 125 -16.38 -10.20 -3.00
N GLU A 126 -16.85 -8.97 -2.79
CA GLU A 126 -18.16 -8.71 -2.21
C GLU A 126 -19.33 -9.15 -3.09
N ALA A 127 -19.15 -9.17 -4.41
CA ALA A 127 -20.20 -9.50 -5.36
C ALA A 127 -20.38 -11.02 -5.45
N SER A 128 -19.29 -11.76 -5.58
CA SER A 128 -19.34 -13.23 -5.64
C SER A 128 -19.38 -13.90 -4.25
N LYS A 129 -19.15 -13.13 -3.18
CA LYS A 129 -18.95 -13.63 -1.81
C LYS A 129 -17.82 -14.66 -1.72
N SER A 130 -16.86 -14.60 -2.65
CA SER A 130 -15.68 -15.46 -2.63
C SER A 130 -14.55 -14.82 -1.83
N CYS A 131 -13.67 -15.66 -1.33
CA CYS A 131 -12.47 -15.24 -0.60
C CYS A 131 -11.27 -16.06 -1.07
N SER A 132 -10.13 -15.40 -1.19
CA SER A 132 -8.83 -16.05 -1.42
C SER A 132 -7.88 -15.62 -0.32
N ALA A 133 -7.28 -16.59 0.37
CA ALA A 133 -6.19 -16.33 1.31
C ALA A 133 -4.86 -16.57 0.61
N VAL A 134 -3.97 -15.58 0.64
CA VAL A 134 -2.62 -15.68 0.10
C VAL A 134 -1.60 -15.48 1.22
N PRO A 135 -0.59 -16.36 1.34
CA PRO A 135 0.43 -16.20 2.36
C PRO A 135 1.26 -14.94 2.10
N PHE A 136 1.62 -14.23 3.16
CA PHE A 136 2.59 -13.15 3.12
C PHE A 136 3.59 -13.30 4.27
N SER A 137 4.82 -12.85 4.08
CA SER A 137 5.92 -13.11 5.04
C SER A 137 6.56 -11.83 5.61
N GLU A 138 6.03 -10.66 5.24
CA GLU A 138 6.56 -9.38 5.69
C GLU A 138 5.88 -8.92 6.98
N GLN A 139 6.63 -8.27 7.87
CA GLN A 139 6.07 -7.70 9.10
C GLN A 139 5.64 -6.25 8.88
N THR A 140 4.63 -5.79 9.61
CA THR A 140 4.30 -4.36 9.67
C THR A 140 5.45 -3.61 10.31
N MET A 141 5.98 -2.59 9.63
CA MET A 141 6.67 -1.53 10.33
C MET A 141 5.64 -0.60 10.95
N ARG A 142 6.02 0.01 12.07
CA ARG A 142 5.32 1.19 12.59
C ARG A 142 6.18 2.45 12.57
N CYS A 143 7.43 2.32 12.17
CA CYS A 143 8.44 3.35 12.31
C CYS A 143 9.28 3.43 11.05
N ILE A 144 9.77 4.63 10.76
CA ILE A 144 10.82 4.81 9.77
C ILE A 144 12.04 3.97 10.20
N PRO A 145 12.52 3.01 9.39
CA PRO A 145 13.60 2.14 9.82
C PRO A 145 14.90 2.91 10.02
N SER A 146 15.74 2.42 10.93
CA SER A 146 17.05 3.02 11.24
C SER A 146 17.98 3.09 10.02
N TRP A 147 17.80 2.19 9.06
CA TRP A 147 18.58 2.13 7.84
C TRP A 147 17.97 2.94 6.68
N ALA A 148 16.77 3.52 6.85
CA ALA A 148 16.21 4.43 5.86
C ALA A 148 17.12 5.64 5.68
N SER A 149 17.29 6.07 4.43
CA SER A 149 18.04 7.27 4.07
C SER A 149 17.11 8.47 3.97
N TYR A 150 17.46 9.58 4.61
CA TYR A 150 16.72 10.82 4.43
C TYR A 150 16.89 11.35 3.00
N VAL A 151 15.79 11.75 2.37
CA VAL A 151 15.78 12.25 0.99
C VAL A 151 15.69 13.77 0.99
N ASN A 152 14.60 14.31 1.52
CA ASN A 152 14.33 15.74 1.53
C ASN A 152 13.18 16.10 2.48
N GLU A 153 13.06 17.41 2.72
CA GLU A 153 11.92 18.06 3.35
C GLU A 153 11.03 18.64 2.27
N SER A 154 9.72 18.65 2.51
CA SER A 154 8.73 19.35 1.69
C SER A 154 7.56 19.86 2.52
N THR A 155 6.80 20.79 1.98
CA THR A 155 5.49 21.17 2.51
C THR A 155 4.38 20.53 1.69
N THR A 156 3.35 20.01 2.34
CA THR A 156 2.19 19.40 1.70
C THR A 156 0.91 19.97 2.29
N GLU A 157 -0.12 20.19 1.47
CA GLU A 157 -1.46 20.50 1.98
C GLU A 157 -2.19 19.20 2.30
N PHE A 158 -2.65 19.05 3.54
CA PHE A 158 -3.33 17.85 4.02
C PHE A 158 -4.43 18.25 5.02
N ASN A 159 -5.66 17.74 4.82
CA ASN A 159 -6.84 18.11 5.62
C ASN A 159 -7.02 19.64 5.76
N GLY A 160 -6.75 20.41 4.69
CA GLY A 160 -6.87 21.87 4.68
C GLY A 160 -5.79 22.63 5.46
N LYS A 161 -4.68 21.98 5.81
CA LYS A 161 -3.52 22.59 6.50
C LYS A 161 -2.24 22.34 5.72
N THR A 162 -1.36 23.34 5.67
CA THR A 162 0.02 23.13 5.20
C THR A 162 0.84 22.50 6.32
N ILE A 163 1.41 21.33 6.07
CA ILE A 163 2.26 20.59 7.01
C ILE A 163 3.67 20.42 6.44
N VAL A 164 4.67 20.49 7.32
CA VAL A 164 6.05 20.11 6.99
C VAL A 164 6.14 18.59 7.02
N SER A 165 6.79 18.03 6.01
CA SER A 165 6.89 16.60 5.77
C SER A 165 8.31 16.19 5.42
N ASP A 166 8.67 14.98 5.83
CA ASP A 166 9.98 14.38 5.59
C ASP A 166 9.84 13.15 4.73
N THR A 167 10.66 13.07 3.68
CA THR A 167 10.70 11.91 2.80
C THR A 167 11.93 11.06 3.07
N TRP A 168 11.70 9.76 3.20
CA TRP A 168 12.69 8.73 3.49
C TRP A 168 12.71 7.69 2.38
N LEU A 169 13.89 7.25 1.98
CA LEU A 169 14.13 6.17 1.04
C LEU A 169 14.46 4.90 1.79
N ILE A 170 13.72 3.85 1.47
CA ILE A 170 13.81 2.50 2.00
C ILE A 170 14.09 1.57 0.81
N GLU A 171 15.29 1.03 0.71
CA GLU A 171 15.68 0.05 -0.31
C GLU A 171 15.85 -1.36 0.30
N LYS A 172 15.19 -2.36 -0.28
CA LYS A 172 15.31 -3.77 0.13
C LYS A 172 15.07 -4.67 -1.09
N ASP A 173 15.92 -5.68 -1.29
CA ASP A 173 15.75 -6.72 -2.32
C ASP A 173 15.46 -6.18 -3.74
N GLY A 174 16.13 -5.08 -4.11
CA GLY A 174 15.95 -4.42 -5.42
C GLY A 174 14.66 -3.61 -5.56
N VAL A 175 13.87 -3.50 -4.49
CA VAL A 175 12.68 -2.66 -4.37
C VAL A 175 13.07 -1.36 -3.65
N SER A 176 12.57 -0.22 -4.14
CA SER A 176 12.76 1.08 -3.51
C SER A 176 11.40 1.65 -3.11
N ALA A 177 11.24 2.03 -1.84
CA ALA A 177 10.09 2.76 -1.34
C ALA A 177 10.50 4.15 -0.83
N TYR A 178 9.77 5.16 -1.28
CA TYR A 178 9.84 6.51 -0.74
C TYR A 178 8.63 6.69 0.17
N THR A 179 8.83 7.00 1.44
CA THR A 179 7.74 7.29 2.38
C THR A 179 7.86 8.73 2.86
N THR A 180 6.77 9.48 2.76
CA THR A 180 6.66 10.87 3.19
C THR A 180 5.76 10.91 4.42
N VAL A 181 6.30 11.40 5.53
CA VAL A 181 5.62 11.47 6.83
C VAL A 181 5.51 12.89 7.34
N SER A 182 4.47 13.20 8.12
CA SER A 182 4.35 14.51 8.77
C SER A 182 5.38 14.70 9.89
N ARG A 183 5.96 15.91 9.99
CA ARG A 183 6.91 16.26 11.06
C ARG A 183 6.22 16.78 12.33
N ASP A 184 4.92 17.06 12.29
CA ASP A 184 4.12 17.70 13.35
C ASP A 184 3.90 16.86 14.62
N GLY A 185 4.78 15.88 14.88
CA GLY A 185 4.75 15.00 16.05
C GLY A 185 3.80 13.82 15.94
N GLN A 186 2.95 13.76 14.89
CA GLN A 186 2.01 12.67 14.68
C GLN A 186 2.52 11.57 13.73
N CYS A 187 3.56 11.87 12.94
CA CYS A 187 4.17 10.93 11.99
C CYS A 187 3.14 10.31 11.04
N ILE A 188 2.24 11.12 10.50
CA ILE A 188 1.17 10.67 9.60
C ILE A 188 1.82 10.23 8.28
N PRO A 189 1.55 9.02 7.76
CA PRO A 189 2.13 8.53 6.50
C PRO A 189 1.41 9.13 5.29
N LEU A 190 1.73 10.38 4.95
CA LEU A 190 1.02 11.20 3.95
C LEU A 190 1.06 10.61 2.55
N ARG A 191 2.22 10.12 2.14
CA ARG A 191 2.43 9.57 0.81
C ARG A 191 3.44 8.46 0.90
N ALA A 192 3.25 7.44 0.10
CA ALA A 192 4.29 6.47 -0.09
C ALA A 192 4.31 5.95 -1.53
N GLN A 193 5.50 5.84 -2.07
CA GLN A 193 5.76 5.50 -3.46
C GLN A 193 6.67 4.30 -3.51
N LEU A 194 6.21 3.25 -4.18
CA LEU A 194 6.94 2.02 -4.36
C LEU A 194 7.43 1.89 -5.79
N ARG A 195 8.65 1.40 -5.97
CA ARG A 195 9.21 1.01 -7.26
C ARG A 195 9.69 -0.43 -7.17
N VAL A 196 9.13 -1.29 -8.03
CA VAL A 196 9.49 -2.70 -8.16
C VAL A 196 10.03 -2.93 -9.58
N PRO A 197 11.35 -2.77 -9.80
CA PRO A 197 11.96 -2.90 -11.13
C PRO A 197 11.72 -4.25 -11.80
N ALA A 198 11.75 -5.35 -11.03
CA ALA A 198 11.51 -6.70 -11.54
C ALA A 198 10.11 -6.86 -12.14
N ALA A 199 9.11 -6.18 -11.55
CA ALA A 199 7.73 -6.14 -12.04
C ALA A 199 7.46 -4.95 -12.98
N ARG A 200 8.49 -4.12 -13.28
CA ARG A 200 8.36 -2.89 -14.08
C ARG A 200 7.25 -1.96 -13.59
N MET A 201 7.11 -1.90 -12.27
CA MET A 201 5.96 -1.32 -11.61
C MET A 201 6.36 -0.15 -10.72
N ILE A 202 5.56 0.90 -10.76
CA ILE A 202 5.60 2.01 -9.80
C ILE A 202 4.22 2.13 -9.20
N SER A 203 4.14 2.38 -7.91
CA SER A 203 2.90 2.79 -7.28
C SER A 203 3.09 3.94 -6.35
N ILE A 204 2.04 4.71 -6.21
CA ILE A 204 1.98 5.90 -5.40
C ILE A 204 0.67 5.83 -4.65
N GLN A 205 0.73 5.77 -3.33
CA GLN A 205 -0.41 5.97 -2.46
C GLN A 205 -0.28 7.34 -1.80
N GLU A 206 -1.34 8.14 -1.86
CA GLU A 206 -1.43 9.46 -1.25
C GLU A 206 -2.66 9.47 -0.34
N LEU A 207 -2.47 9.74 0.95
CA LEU A 207 -3.58 9.93 1.85
C LEU A 207 -4.29 11.24 1.53
N THR A 208 -5.61 11.20 1.53
CA THR A 208 -6.48 12.36 1.37
C THR A 208 -7.20 12.71 2.67
N ARG A 209 -7.34 11.75 3.58
CA ARG A 209 -7.90 11.91 4.92
C ARG A 209 -7.17 11.00 5.90
N PHE A 210 -7.03 11.46 7.14
CA PHE A 210 -6.48 10.66 8.24
C PHE A 210 -7.27 10.95 9.51
N GLU A 211 -7.63 9.88 10.22
CA GLU A 211 -8.32 9.92 11.51
C GLU A 211 -7.58 9.02 12.51
N PRO A 212 -7.14 9.54 13.66
CA PRO A 212 -6.53 8.73 14.70
C PRO A 212 -7.56 7.79 15.32
N ASN A 213 -7.10 6.59 15.71
CA ASN A 213 -7.91 5.49 16.21
C ASN A 213 -8.86 4.90 15.15
N ILE A 214 -9.34 3.69 15.41
CA ILE A 214 -10.31 3.00 14.55
C ILE A 214 -11.71 3.31 15.07
N LYS A 215 -12.52 3.98 14.24
CA LYS A 215 -13.94 4.24 14.56
C LYS A 215 -14.85 3.09 14.18
N ASP A 216 -14.54 2.45 13.06
CA ASP A 216 -15.30 1.34 12.51
C ASP A 216 -14.32 0.20 12.16
N PRO A 217 -14.27 -0.87 12.97
CA PRO A 217 -13.38 -1.99 12.71
C PRO A 217 -13.90 -2.94 11.63
N SER A 218 -15.11 -2.75 11.10
CA SER A 218 -15.78 -3.72 10.21
C SER A 218 -15.02 -4.02 8.92
N ILE A 219 -14.23 -3.06 8.43
CA ILE A 219 -13.34 -3.25 7.27
C ILE A 219 -12.26 -4.32 7.51
N MET A 220 -11.94 -4.62 8.77
CA MET A 220 -10.97 -5.63 9.19
C MET A 220 -11.61 -6.92 9.72
N ASP A 221 -12.94 -7.04 9.68
CA ASP A 221 -13.62 -8.26 10.11
C ASP A 221 -13.53 -9.31 9.01
N ILE A 222 -12.70 -10.33 9.25
CA ILE A 222 -12.48 -11.44 8.31
C ILE A 222 -13.80 -12.21 8.13
N PRO A 223 -14.39 -12.20 6.92
CA PRO A 223 -15.65 -12.89 6.69
C PRO A 223 -15.54 -14.41 6.88
N ILE A 224 -16.63 -15.05 7.28
CA ILE A 224 -16.63 -16.50 7.58
C ILE A 224 -16.20 -17.36 6.38
N GLN A 225 -16.50 -16.93 5.16
CA GLN A 225 -16.06 -17.63 3.94
C GLN A 225 -14.54 -17.64 3.73
N CYS A 226 -13.79 -16.82 4.47
CA CYS A 226 -12.32 -16.79 4.44
C CYS A 226 -11.67 -17.72 5.47
N LEU A 227 -12.46 -18.35 6.35
CA LEU A 227 -11.97 -19.16 7.47
C LEU A 227 -11.97 -20.68 7.18
N VAL A 228 -12.14 -21.06 5.91
CA VAL A 228 -12.32 -22.45 5.45
C VAL A 228 -11.01 -23.02 4.90
#